data_AF-A0A1H8AAN7-F1
#
_entry.id   AF-A0A1H8AAN7-F1
#
_cell.length_a   1.000
_cell.length_b   1.000
_cell.length_c   1.000
_cell.angle_alpha   90.00
_cell.angle_beta   90.00
_cell.angle_gamma   90.00
#
_symmetry.space_group_name_H-M   'P 1'
#
loop_
_entity.id
_entity.type
_entity.pdbx_description
1 polymer ?
#
loop_
_entity_poly.entity_id
_entity_poly.type
_entity_poly.pdbx_seq_one_letter_code
_entity_poly.pdbx_strand_id
1 'polypeptide(L)'
;MHIVFLNGNEFKGSWQDFMRALRHPLFVALILGMTGIVFLLGPYDHILPDAVIARVLIVVSSVCVYIATAVAWVAQSRRWAFMAFSFPTLLTAVMVTSLWGVNMSVAAGGQAIDAMQWVQLIAFNIVFCVVGELVLASFLIERIAAETGMKARPILAYGSEEAARFVPPAATEIAAKIATEIAAEIVPEWADILGEKLAIDHIWHIKAEEHYVAVGLRCGRSVLLRGRLADAIAQLPPGAGMQVHRSHWVAVAALAKVWRAREGWRLRLQTGHEVPIARNRTVQARDWATAVLQGK
;
A
#
# COMPACT_ATOMS: atom_id res chain seq x y z
N MET A 1 -3.94 -13.77 17.58
CA MET A 1 -2.90 -12.78 17.92
C MET A 1 -3.18 -11.52 17.11
N HIS A 2 -3.12 -10.35 17.74
CA HIS A 2 -3.44 -9.08 17.09
C HIS A 2 -2.28 -8.09 17.33
N ILE A 3 -1.63 -7.66 16.26
CA ILE A 3 -0.53 -6.69 16.29
C ILE A 3 -0.94 -5.49 15.44
N VAL A 4 -0.74 -4.28 15.97
CA VAL A 4 -0.98 -3.03 15.26
C VAL A 4 0.34 -2.35 14.97
N PHE A 5 0.66 -2.15 13.69
CA PHE A 5 1.88 -1.49 13.23
C PHE A 5 1.77 0.03 13.29
N LEU A 6 2.90 0.73 13.23
CA LEU A 6 2.99 2.20 13.27
C LEU A 6 2.22 2.91 12.16
N ASN A 7 2.09 2.30 10.98
CA ASN A 7 1.29 2.82 9.88
C ASN A 7 -0.22 2.49 10.02
N GLY A 8 -0.60 1.86 11.13
CA GLY A 8 -1.96 1.43 11.46
C GLY A 8 -2.43 0.17 10.73
N ASN A 9 -1.57 -0.50 9.95
CA ASN A 9 -1.90 -1.82 9.44
C ASN A 9 -2.01 -2.80 10.61
N GLU A 10 -2.99 -3.69 10.51
CA GLU A 10 -3.23 -4.72 11.53
C GLU A 10 -2.86 -6.09 11.02
N PHE A 11 -2.22 -6.86 11.89
CA PHE A 11 -1.96 -8.27 11.73
C PHE A 11 -2.90 -9.08 12.63
N LYS A 12 -3.73 -9.94 12.03
CA LYS A 12 -4.56 -10.93 12.73
C LYS A 12 -4.22 -12.33 12.24
N GLY A 13 -3.69 -13.16 13.14
CA GLY A 13 -3.27 -14.53 12.82
C GLY A 13 -3.02 -15.40 14.04
N SER A 14 -2.72 -16.68 13.79
CA SER A 14 -2.25 -17.61 14.83
C SER A 14 -0.76 -17.40 15.12
N TRP A 15 -0.27 -18.00 16.21
CA TRP A 15 1.17 -18.02 16.54
C TRP A 15 2.00 -18.73 15.46
N GLN A 16 1.43 -19.77 14.84
CA GLN A 16 2.09 -20.50 13.76
C GLN A 16 2.25 -19.62 12.52
N ASP A 17 1.23 -18.82 12.18
CA ASP A 17 1.27 -17.92 11.03
C ASP A 17 2.32 -16.82 11.22
N PHE A 18 2.41 -16.26 12.43
CA PHE A 18 3.46 -15.31 12.78
C PHE A 18 4.87 -15.91 12.65
N MET A 19 5.07 -17.13 13.14
CA MET A 19 6.35 -17.82 13.00
C MET A 19 6.68 -18.16 11.54
N ARG A 20 5.68 -18.43 10.70
CA ARG A 20 5.87 -18.55 9.24
C ARG A 20 6.27 -17.21 8.62
N ALA A 21 5.64 -16.12 9.04
CA ALA A 21 5.96 -14.77 8.57
C ALA A 21 7.41 -14.36 8.89
N LEU A 22 7.90 -14.68 10.09
CA LEU A 22 9.31 -14.43 10.48
C LEU A 22 10.32 -15.25 9.67
N ARG A 23 9.91 -16.39 9.12
CA ARG A 23 10.76 -17.24 8.26
C ARG A 23 10.56 -16.96 6.77
N HIS A 24 9.68 -16.01 6.44
CA HIS A 24 9.37 -15.68 5.06
C HIS A 24 10.60 -15.05 4.38
N PRO A 25 10.91 -15.42 3.11
CA PRO A 25 12.09 -14.91 2.42
C PRO A 25 12.13 -13.38 2.36
N LEU A 26 10.99 -12.72 2.16
CA LEU A 26 10.89 -11.25 2.18
C LEU A 26 11.25 -10.63 3.53
N PHE A 27 10.83 -11.25 4.64
CA PHE A 27 11.17 -10.77 5.97
C PHE A 27 12.67 -10.93 6.23
N VAL A 28 13.23 -12.10 5.88
CA VAL A 28 14.67 -12.36 5.99
C VAL A 28 15.47 -11.39 5.12
N ALA A 29 15.03 -11.14 3.89
CA ALA A 29 15.66 -10.17 2.98
C ALA A 29 15.61 -8.74 3.54
N LEU A 30 14.51 -8.34 4.18
CA LEU A 30 14.43 -7.05 4.86
C LEU A 30 15.46 -6.95 5.98
N ILE A 31 15.54 -7.96 6.86
CA ILE A 31 16.51 -7.98 7.96
C ILE A 31 17.93 -7.90 7.42
N LEU A 32 18.28 -8.73 6.44
CA LEU A 32 19.61 -8.71 5.81
C LEU A 32 19.91 -7.36 5.13
N GLY A 33 18.93 -6.78 4.44
CA GLY A 33 19.07 -5.46 3.81
C GLY A 33 19.31 -4.35 4.83
N MET A 34 18.52 -4.33 5.92
CA MET A 34 18.72 -3.40 7.03
C MET A 34 20.08 -3.59 7.70
N THR A 35 20.48 -4.83 7.98
CA THR A 35 21.82 -5.12 8.52
C THR A 35 22.93 -4.65 7.56
N GLY A 36 22.76 -4.83 6.25
CA GLY A 36 23.70 -4.32 5.25
C GLY A 36 23.85 -2.79 5.27
N ILE A 37 22.74 -2.06 5.46
CA ILE A 37 22.77 -0.59 5.58
C ILE A 37 23.55 -0.15 6.82
N VAL A 38 23.46 -0.88 7.93
CA VAL A 38 24.28 -0.59 9.12
C VAL A 38 25.77 -0.65 8.80
N PHE A 39 26.23 -1.68 8.08
CA PHE A 39 27.64 -1.77 7.68
C PHE A 39 28.03 -0.69 6.66
N LEU A 40 27.11 -0.28 5.78
CA LEU A 40 27.35 0.75 4.79
C LEU A 40 27.49 2.15 5.42
N LEU A 41 26.65 2.46 6.40
CA LEU A 41 26.63 3.76 7.07
C LEU A 41 27.69 3.89 8.17
N GLY A 42 28.16 2.77 8.74
CA GLY A 42 29.15 2.77 9.82
C GLY A 42 28.74 3.56 11.08
N PRO A 43 27.45 3.56 11.51
CA PRO A 43 27.01 4.42 12.62
C PRO A 43 27.65 4.03 13.96
N TYR A 44 28.19 2.81 14.07
CA TYR A 44 28.77 2.25 15.29
C TYR A 44 30.30 2.15 15.24
N ASP A 45 30.97 2.70 14.23
CA ASP A 45 32.40 2.50 14.01
C ASP A 45 33.28 3.00 15.16
N HIS A 46 32.80 4.02 15.88
CA HIS A 46 33.43 4.59 17.06
C HIS A 46 33.27 3.75 18.33
N ILE A 47 32.32 2.80 18.34
CA ILE A 47 32.01 1.94 19.49
C ILE A 47 32.64 0.56 19.31
N LEU A 48 32.60 0.06 18.07
CA LEU A 48 32.96 -1.31 17.73
C LEU A 48 34.49 -1.54 17.73
N PRO A 49 34.96 -2.73 18.15
CA PRO A 49 36.39 -3.08 18.14
C PRO A 49 36.94 -3.11 16.71
N ASP A 50 38.23 -2.86 16.53
CA ASP A 50 38.87 -2.82 15.19
C ASP A 50 38.82 -4.16 14.43
N ALA A 51 38.67 -5.27 15.17
CA ALA A 51 38.57 -6.59 14.59
C ALA A 51 37.24 -6.78 13.83
N VAL A 52 37.31 -6.87 12.49
CA VAL A 52 36.14 -7.02 11.60
C VAL A 52 35.21 -8.16 12.01
N ILE A 53 35.76 -9.32 12.40
CA ILE A 53 34.97 -10.48 12.83
C ILE A 53 34.16 -10.14 14.09
N ALA A 54 34.77 -9.48 15.07
CA ALA A 54 34.08 -9.06 16.28
C ALA A 54 32.95 -8.05 15.96
N ARG A 55 33.19 -7.09 15.05
CA ARG A 55 32.15 -6.16 14.58
C ARG A 55 30.94 -6.90 14.03
N VAL A 56 31.18 -7.86 13.13
CA VAL A 56 30.11 -8.64 12.50
C VAL A 56 29.35 -9.45 13.54
N LEU A 57 30.04 -10.14 14.44
CA LEU A 57 29.39 -10.95 15.48
C LEU A 57 28.56 -10.10 16.44
N ILE A 58 29.05 -8.93 16.85
CA ILE A 58 28.31 -8.01 17.73
C ILE A 58 27.02 -7.56 17.04
N VAL A 59 27.11 -7.04 15.81
CA VAL A 59 25.94 -6.55 15.06
C VAL A 59 24.92 -7.67 14.85
N VAL A 60 25.35 -8.85 14.42
CA VAL A 60 24.46 -10.01 14.24
C VAL A 60 23.81 -10.41 15.57
N SER A 61 24.57 -10.44 16.67
CA SER A 61 24.02 -10.76 17.99
C SER A 61 22.98 -9.72 18.45
N SER A 62 23.21 -8.43 18.18
CA SER A 62 22.27 -7.35 18.48
C SER A 62 20.98 -7.48 17.68
N VAL A 63 21.05 -7.85 16.41
CA VAL A 63 19.86 -8.13 15.58
C VAL A 63 19.09 -9.33 16.13
N CYS A 64 19.79 -10.41 16.52
CA CYS A 64 19.15 -11.56 17.16
C CYS A 64 18.45 -11.19 18.47
N VAL A 65 19.10 -10.39 19.33
CA VAL A 65 18.52 -9.91 20.58
C VAL A 65 17.30 -9.04 20.32
N TYR A 66 17.36 -8.12 19.35
CA TYR A 66 16.22 -7.30 18.95
C TYR A 66 15.00 -8.15 18.54
N ILE A 67 15.21 -9.13 17.64
CA ILE A 67 14.15 -10.03 17.19
C ILE A 67 13.62 -10.86 18.36
N ALA A 68 14.50 -11.41 19.21
CA ALA A 68 14.10 -12.21 20.36
C ALA A 68 13.24 -11.40 21.36
N THR A 69 13.64 -10.16 21.65
CA THR A 69 12.87 -9.26 22.53
C THR A 69 11.52 -8.91 21.92
N ALA A 70 11.46 -8.59 20.62
CA ALA A 70 10.21 -8.32 19.94
C ALA A 70 9.26 -9.53 19.96
N VAL A 71 9.78 -10.73 19.67
CA VAL A 71 9.01 -11.99 19.72
C VAL A 71 8.53 -12.30 21.14
N ALA A 72 9.37 -12.09 22.15
CA ALA A 72 8.99 -12.29 23.56
C ALA A 72 7.86 -11.35 23.98
N TRP A 73 7.92 -10.08 23.59
CA TRP A 73 6.85 -9.12 23.83
C TRP A 73 5.53 -9.52 23.17
N VAL A 74 5.58 -9.92 21.90
CA VAL A 74 4.40 -10.39 21.15
C VAL A 74 3.84 -11.70 21.74
N ALA A 75 4.70 -12.59 22.23
CA ALA A 75 4.28 -13.80 22.92
C ALA A 75 3.61 -13.48 24.27
N GLN A 76 4.15 -12.51 25.01
CA GLN A 76 3.64 -12.08 26.30
C GLN A 76 2.33 -11.30 26.17
N SER A 77 2.19 -10.45 25.16
CA SER A 77 0.94 -9.73 24.87
C SER A 77 -0.21 -10.66 24.47
N ARG A 78 0.06 -11.93 24.13
CA ARG A 78 -0.99 -12.96 24.00
C ARG A 78 -1.66 -13.29 25.35
N ARG A 79 -0.93 -13.16 26.45
CA ARG A 79 -1.41 -13.50 27.80
C ARG A 79 -2.25 -12.38 28.40
N TRP A 80 -2.02 -11.15 27.98
CA TRP A 80 -2.76 -9.98 28.43
C TRP A 80 -3.81 -9.66 27.36
N ALA A 81 -5.06 -9.39 27.72
CA ALA A 81 -6.13 -9.12 26.74
C ALA A 81 -5.94 -7.79 25.96
N PHE A 82 -4.72 -7.25 25.96
CA PHE A 82 -4.35 -5.98 25.36
C PHE A 82 -3.79 -6.20 23.96
N MET A 83 -4.13 -5.29 23.03
CA MET A 83 -3.56 -5.28 21.68
C MET A 83 -2.05 -5.08 21.76
N ALA A 84 -1.28 -5.84 20.97
CA ALA A 84 0.15 -5.61 20.85
C ALA A 84 0.37 -4.38 19.96
N PHE A 85 0.60 -3.22 20.58
CA PHE A 85 1.08 -2.06 19.85
C PHE A 85 2.56 -2.28 19.51
N SER A 86 2.89 -2.13 18.24
CA SER A 86 4.27 -2.14 17.72
C SER A 86 5.18 -1.17 18.46
N PHE A 87 4.71 0.04 18.77
CA PHE A 87 5.54 1.11 19.30
C PHE A 87 6.20 0.80 20.67
N PRO A 88 5.47 0.37 21.73
CA PRO A 88 6.10 -0.05 22.99
C PRO A 88 7.05 -1.24 22.82
N THR A 89 6.73 -2.19 21.94
CA THR A 89 7.58 -3.33 21.64
C THR A 89 8.88 -2.90 20.95
N LEU A 90 8.80 -1.99 19.99
CA LEU A 90 9.95 -1.43 19.29
C LEU A 90 10.84 -0.66 20.26
N LEU A 91 10.27 0.23 21.08
CA LEU A 91 11.05 1.04 22.02
C LEU A 91 11.82 0.16 23.02
N THR A 92 11.15 -0.83 23.60
CA THR A 92 11.80 -1.75 24.54
C THR A 92 12.85 -2.62 23.87
N ALA A 93 12.59 -3.14 22.66
CA ALA A 93 13.57 -3.90 21.89
C ALA A 93 14.79 -3.07 21.51
N VAL A 94 14.60 -1.79 21.13
CA VAL A 94 15.67 -0.84 20.86
C VAL A 94 16.53 -0.60 22.10
N MET A 95 15.93 -0.41 23.28
CA MET A 95 16.69 -0.20 24.50
C MET A 95 17.51 -1.44 24.88
N VAL A 96 16.91 -2.63 24.82
CA VAL A 96 17.58 -3.89 25.15
C VAL A 96 18.72 -4.18 24.18
N THR A 97 18.51 -4.02 22.87
CA THR A 97 19.57 -4.28 21.88
C THR A 97 20.70 -3.25 21.95
N SER A 98 20.39 -1.99 22.26
CA SER A 98 21.43 -0.95 22.42
C SER A 98 22.32 -1.23 23.63
N LEU A 99 21.70 -1.59 24.77
CA LEU A 99 22.44 -2.03 25.95
C LEU A 99 23.30 -3.27 25.67
N TRP A 100 22.73 -4.27 24.99
CA TRP A 100 23.45 -5.49 24.62
C TRP A 100 24.66 -5.18 23.73
N GLY A 101 24.47 -4.45 22.64
CA GLY A 101 25.51 -4.15 21.66
C GLY A 101 26.68 -3.40 22.27
N VAL A 102 26.43 -2.40 23.10
CA VAL A 102 27.48 -1.62 23.77
C VAL A 102 28.25 -2.51 24.77
N ASN A 103 27.56 -3.30 25.59
CA ASN A 103 28.22 -4.20 26.54
C ASN A 103 29.08 -5.26 25.83
N MET A 104 28.57 -5.86 24.76
CA MET A 104 29.35 -6.81 23.96
C MET A 104 30.53 -6.15 23.25
N SER A 105 30.37 -4.91 22.80
CA SER A 105 31.46 -4.14 22.21
C SER A 105 32.58 -3.90 23.22
N VAL A 106 32.25 -3.39 24.40
CA VAL A 106 33.23 -3.14 25.48
C VAL A 106 33.89 -4.45 25.93
N ALA A 107 33.12 -5.53 26.08
CA ALA A 107 33.66 -6.85 26.43
C ALA A 107 34.63 -7.41 25.37
N ALA A 108 34.43 -7.05 24.09
CA ALA A 108 35.29 -7.43 22.98
C ALA A 108 36.46 -6.45 22.74
N GLY A 109 36.69 -5.49 23.65
CA GLY A 109 37.77 -4.50 23.55
C GLY A 109 37.41 -3.21 22.78
N GLY A 110 36.12 -2.97 22.53
CA GLY A 110 35.61 -1.71 21.98
C GLY A 110 35.59 -0.57 23.01
N GLN A 111 35.20 0.63 22.56
CA GLN A 111 35.21 1.82 23.42
C GLN A 111 33.90 1.97 24.20
N ALA A 112 34.03 2.41 25.46
CA ALA A 112 32.88 2.87 26.24
C ALA A 112 32.38 4.21 25.70
N ILE A 113 31.07 4.40 25.76
CA ILE A 113 30.42 5.59 25.20
C ILE A 113 29.95 6.56 26.27
N ASP A 114 30.02 7.85 25.96
CA ASP A 114 29.55 8.93 26.81
C ASP A 114 28.01 9.12 26.72
N ALA A 115 27.48 10.05 27.52
CA ALA A 115 26.04 10.31 27.57
C ALA A 115 25.47 10.82 26.23
N MET A 116 26.22 11.60 25.46
CA MET A 116 25.76 12.13 24.17
C MET A 116 25.74 11.03 23.10
N GLN A 117 26.76 10.18 23.08
CA GLN A 117 26.86 9.02 22.21
C GLN A 117 25.74 8.02 22.49
N TRP A 118 25.36 7.82 23.76
CA TRP A 118 24.15 7.05 24.11
C TRP A 118 22.88 7.63 23.49
N VAL A 119 22.68 8.95 23.59
CA VAL A 119 21.52 9.63 23.00
C VAL A 119 21.49 9.45 21.48
N GLN A 120 22.63 9.65 20.81
CA GLN A 120 22.77 9.50 19.37
C GLN A 120 22.52 8.05 18.92
N LEU A 121 23.07 7.07 19.64
CA LEU A 121 22.87 5.65 19.39
C LEU A 121 21.39 5.27 19.47
N ILE A 122 20.72 5.66 20.55
CA ILE A 122 19.31 5.36 20.76
C ILE A 122 18.46 6.06 19.71
N ALA A 123 18.71 7.34 19.43
CA ALA A 123 17.98 8.10 18.42
C ALA A 123 18.11 7.47 17.02
N PHE A 124 19.33 7.10 16.62
CA PHE A 124 19.58 6.39 15.37
C PHE A 124 18.80 5.07 15.34
N ASN A 125 18.91 4.23 16.38
CA ASN A 125 18.23 2.94 16.44
C ASN A 125 16.71 3.07 16.39
N ILE A 126 16.12 4.06 17.06
CA ILE A 126 14.68 4.34 16.97
C ILE A 126 14.30 4.66 15.52
N VAL A 127 14.95 5.64 14.90
CA VAL A 127 14.65 6.03 13.52
C VAL A 127 14.82 4.85 12.57
N PHE A 128 15.92 4.12 12.73
CA PHE A 128 16.26 2.98 11.87
C PHE A 128 15.22 1.85 11.99
N CYS A 129 14.82 1.49 13.21
CA CYS A 129 13.79 0.48 13.45
C CYS A 129 12.42 0.94 12.95
N VAL A 130 12.07 2.23 13.12
CA VAL A 130 10.82 2.79 12.59
C VAL A 130 10.78 2.70 11.07
N VAL A 131 11.88 3.04 10.38
CA VAL A 131 11.96 2.88 8.92
C VAL A 131 11.79 1.42 8.52
N GLY A 132 12.49 0.49 9.19
CA GLY A 132 12.34 -0.94 8.93
C GLY A 132 10.91 -1.45 9.12
N GLU A 133 10.24 -1.00 10.19
CA GLU A 133 8.84 -1.33 10.46
C GLU A 133 7.91 -0.74 9.40
N LEU A 134 8.09 0.53 9.01
CA LEU A 134 7.28 1.16 7.97
C LEU A 134 7.42 0.42 6.64
N VAL A 135 8.64 -0.02 6.28
CA VAL A 135 8.86 -0.82 5.06
C VAL A 135 8.15 -2.17 5.15
N LEU A 136 8.31 -2.88 6.27
CA LEU A 136 7.63 -4.15 6.52
C LEU A 136 6.11 -3.98 6.41
N ALA A 137 5.56 -3.02 7.14
CA ALA A 137 4.13 -2.81 7.28
C ALA A 137 3.50 -2.26 5.99
N SER A 138 4.21 -1.45 5.21
CA SER A 138 3.65 -0.82 4.00
C SER A 138 3.81 -1.66 2.75
N PHE A 139 4.89 -2.43 2.62
CA PHE A 139 5.21 -3.12 1.35
C PHE A 139 5.23 -4.64 1.45
N LEU A 140 5.58 -5.19 2.61
CA LEU A 140 5.83 -6.62 2.73
C LEU A 140 4.67 -7.35 3.38
N ILE A 141 3.95 -6.74 4.33
CA ILE A 141 2.94 -7.44 5.11
C ILE A 141 1.79 -7.99 4.24
N GLU A 142 1.35 -7.25 3.23
CA GLU A 142 0.29 -7.71 2.31
C GLU A 142 0.75 -8.91 1.48
N ARG A 143 2.00 -8.90 1.01
CA ARG A 143 2.58 -10.00 0.23
C ARG A 143 2.82 -11.24 1.09
N ILE A 144 3.45 -11.06 2.25
CA ILE A 144 3.67 -12.15 3.21
C ILE A 144 2.30 -12.72 3.62
N ALA A 145 1.28 -11.88 3.83
CA ALA A 145 -0.05 -12.32 4.19
C ALA A 145 -0.77 -13.11 3.09
N ALA A 146 -0.65 -12.68 1.83
CA ALA A 146 -1.20 -13.42 0.70
C ALA A 146 -0.63 -14.84 0.58
N GLU A 147 0.68 -15.02 0.81
CA GLU A 147 1.37 -16.30 0.62
C GLU A 147 1.24 -17.26 1.82
N THR A 148 1.00 -16.74 3.01
CA THR A 148 0.93 -17.54 4.26
C THR A 148 -0.51 -17.76 4.75
N GLY A 149 -1.51 -17.23 4.03
CA GLY A 149 -2.93 -17.32 4.41
C GLY A 149 -3.35 -16.35 5.52
N MET A 150 -2.60 -15.28 5.75
CA MET A 150 -2.86 -14.31 6.81
C MET A 150 -3.84 -13.22 6.36
N LYS A 151 -4.53 -12.59 7.32
CA LYS A 151 -5.40 -11.43 7.07
C LYS A 151 -4.72 -10.15 7.54
N ALA A 152 -4.10 -9.42 6.62
CA ALA A 152 -3.70 -8.03 6.84
C ALA A 152 -4.89 -7.10 6.56
N ARG A 153 -5.16 -6.13 7.44
CA ARG A 153 -6.26 -5.18 7.24
C ARG A 153 -5.74 -3.74 7.34
N PRO A 154 -5.94 -2.90 6.30
CA PRO A 154 -5.62 -1.48 6.37
C PRO A 154 -6.64 -0.71 7.24
N ILE A 155 -6.25 0.43 7.82
CA ILE A 155 -7.08 1.27 8.72
C ILE A 155 -8.48 1.54 8.18
N LEU A 156 -8.59 1.83 6.87
CA LEU A 156 -9.87 2.09 6.20
C LEU A 156 -10.91 0.98 6.45
N ALA A 157 -10.45 -0.28 6.61
CA ALA A 157 -11.32 -1.41 6.87
C ALA A 157 -11.87 -1.44 8.32
N TYR A 158 -11.11 -0.98 9.32
CA TYR A 158 -11.58 -0.91 10.70
C TYR A 158 -12.63 0.19 10.86
N GLY A 159 -12.38 1.36 10.27
CA GLY A 159 -13.37 2.44 10.22
C GLY A 159 -14.68 2.01 9.56
N SER A 160 -14.62 1.20 8.51
CA SER A 160 -15.82 0.64 7.87
C SER A 160 -16.51 -0.46 8.68
N GLU A 161 -15.78 -1.36 9.35
CA GLU A 161 -16.38 -2.44 10.15
C GLU A 161 -16.97 -1.92 11.46
N GLU A 162 -16.31 -0.96 12.12
CA GLU A 162 -16.81 -0.35 13.35
C GLU A 162 -18.00 0.56 13.04
N ALA A 163 -17.93 1.37 11.98
CA ALA A 163 -19.11 2.08 11.46
C ALA A 163 -20.25 1.12 11.11
N ALA A 164 -19.96 -0.03 10.47
CA ALA A 164 -20.96 -1.04 10.14
C ALA A 164 -21.59 -1.70 11.39
N ARG A 165 -20.90 -1.77 12.53
CA ARG A 165 -21.51 -2.22 13.80
C ARG A 165 -22.52 -1.22 14.36
N PHE A 166 -22.37 0.06 14.03
CA PHE A 166 -23.31 1.11 14.43
C PHE A 166 -24.42 1.34 13.40
N VAL A 167 -24.37 0.69 12.23
CA VAL A 167 -25.48 0.66 11.27
C VAL A 167 -26.54 -0.32 11.80
N PRO A 168 -27.78 0.13 12.04
CA PRO A 168 -28.84 -0.75 12.49
C PRO A 168 -29.06 -1.91 11.49
N PRO A 169 -29.43 -3.12 11.96
CA PRO A 169 -29.70 -4.26 11.08
C PRO A 169 -30.71 -3.93 9.97
N ALA A 170 -31.75 -3.15 10.32
CA ALA A 170 -32.76 -2.68 9.38
C ALA A 170 -32.20 -1.76 8.28
N ALA A 171 -31.22 -0.90 8.58
CA ALA A 171 -30.60 -0.03 7.59
C ALA A 171 -29.72 -0.82 6.61
N THR A 172 -29.08 -1.90 7.08
CA THR A 172 -28.30 -2.82 6.25
C THR A 172 -29.22 -3.61 5.32
N GLU A 173 -30.38 -4.05 5.81
CA GLU A 173 -31.37 -4.81 5.05
C GLU A 173 -32.04 -3.94 3.97
N ILE A 174 -32.37 -2.69 4.29
CA ILE A 174 -32.89 -1.71 3.33
C ILE A 174 -31.84 -1.38 2.27
N ALA A 175 -30.59 -1.13 2.66
CA ALA A 175 -29.51 -0.84 1.71
C ALA A 175 -29.21 -2.05 0.80
N ALA A 176 -29.23 -3.27 1.33
CA ALA A 176 -29.06 -4.49 0.55
C ALA A 176 -30.23 -4.71 -0.41
N LYS A 177 -31.46 -4.43 0.01
CA LYS A 177 -32.65 -4.52 -0.84
C LYS A 177 -32.61 -3.50 -1.96
N ILE A 178 -32.27 -2.23 -1.66
CA ILE A 178 -32.08 -1.17 -2.65
C ILE A 178 -30.94 -1.53 -3.62
N ALA A 179 -29.82 -2.03 -3.12
CA ALA A 179 -28.71 -2.46 -3.98
C ALA A 179 -29.09 -3.65 -4.89
N THR A 180 -29.92 -4.57 -4.39
CA THR A 180 -30.42 -5.72 -5.16
C THR A 180 -31.45 -5.28 -6.19
N GLU A 181 -32.37 -4.37 -5.85
CA GLU A 181 -33.34 -3.79 -6.80
C GLU A 181 -32.62 -2.97 -7.88
N ILE A 182 -31.64 -2.14 -7.52
CA ILE A 182 -30.81 -1.39 -8.48
C ILE A 182 -29.98 -2.35 -9.37
N ALA A 183 -29.38 -3.40 -8.79
CA ALA A 183 -28.59 -4.37 -9.55
C ALA A 183 -29.47 -5.27 -10.45
N ALA A 184 -30.73 -5.50 -10.08
CA ALA A 184 -31.68 -6.24 -10.90
C ALA A 184 -32.21 -5.41 -12.09
N GLU A 185 -32.22 -4.09 -11.97
CA GLU A 185 -32.72 -3.18 -13.02
C GLU A 185 -31.63 -2.83 -14.05
N ILE A 186 -30.35 -2.92 -13.69
CA ILE A 186 -29.22 -2.70 -14.60
C ILE A 186 -28.74 -4.05 -15.14
N VAL A 187 -29.33 -4.52 -16.24
CA VAL A 187 -28.69 -5.57 -17.04
C VAL A 187 -27.45 -4.94 -17.67
N PRO A 188 -26.21 -5.37 -17.31
CA PRO A 188 -25.02 -4.78 -17.89
C PRO A 188 -25.02 -5.06 -19.40
N GLU A 189 -24.99 -4.01 -20.21
CA GLU A 189 -24.76 -4.13 -21.63
C GLU A 189 -23.31 -4.56 -21.82
N TRP A 190 -23.11 -5.77 -22.34
CA TRP A 190 -21.78 -6.34 -22.57
C TRP A 190 -21.30 -5.96 -23.97
N ALA A 191 -20.09 -5.41 -24.08
CA ALA A 191 -19.38 -5.24 -25.33
C ALA A 191 -18.20 -6.21 -25.41
N ASP A 192 -17.99 -6.79 -26.60
CA ASP A 192 -16.76 -7.50 -26.91
C ASP A 192 -15.73 -6.46 -27.39
N ILE A 193 -14.75 -6.17 -26.54
CA ILE A 193 -13.70 -5.19 -26.82
C ILE A 193 -12.40 -5.94 -27.02
N LEU A 194 -11.90 -5.95 -28.26
CA LEU A 194 -10.65 -6.60 -28.67
C LEU A 194 -10.56 -8.08 -28.22
N GLY A 195 -11.70 -8.78 -28.18
CA GLY A 195 -11.80 -10.19 -27.79
C GLY A 195 -12.10 -10.41 -26.30
N GLU A 196 -12.24 -9.35 -25.50
CA GLU A 196 -12.58 -9.41 -24.08
C GLU A 196 -14.00 -8.91 -23.83
N LYS A 197 -14.84 -9.73 -23.18
CA LYS A 197 -16.20 -9.33 -22.79
C LYS A 197 -16.15 -8.41 -21.58
N LEU A 198 -16.44 -7.13 -21.80
CA LEU A 198 -16.47 -6.11 -20.76
C LEU A 198 -17.85 -5.46 -20.67
N ALA A 199 -18.33 -5.25 -19.44
CA ALA A 199 -19.54 -4.49 -19.20
C ALA A 199 -19.29 -3.01 -19.48
N ILE A 200 -20.11 -2.39 -20.34
CA ILE A 200 -19.89 -1.03 -20.86
C ILE A 200 -19.92 0.00 -19.73
N ASP A 201 -20.82 -0.17 -18.77
CA ASP A 201 -21.00 0.69 -17.60
C ASP A 201 -19.78 0.69 -16.67
N HIS A 202 -18.97 -0.36 -16.72
CA HIS A 202 -17.73 -0.46 -15.96
C HIS A 202 -16.58 0.27 -16.63
N ILE A 203 -16.64 0.62 -17.91
CA ILE A 203 -15.52 1.25 -18.63
C ILE A 203 -15.55 2.75 -18.39
N TRP A 204 -14.50 3.28 -17.77
CA TRP A 204 -14.41 4.71 -17.44
C TRP A 204 -13.49 5.48 -18.37
N HIS A 205 -12.39 4.86 -18.78
CA HIS A 205 -11.48 5.46 -19.74
C HIS A 205 -10.73 4.40 -20.52
N ILE A 206 -10.26 4.78 -21.70
CA ILE A 206 -9.41 3.94 -22.53
C ILE A 206 -8.20 4.76 -22.95
N LYS A 207 -7.01 4.20 -22.73
CA LYS A 207 -5.72 4.84 -23.04
C LYS A 207 -4.95 3.97 -24.03
N ALA A 208 -4.38 4.61 -25.06
CA ALA A 208 -3.46 3.94 -25.98
C ALA A 208 -2.05 3.87 -25.38
N GLU A 209 -1.44 2.70 -25.39
CA GLU A 209 -0.07 2.41 -24.98
C GLU A 209 0.61 1.57 -26.06
N GLU A 210 1.20 2.25 -27.06
CA GLU A 210 1.84 1.62 -28.23
C GLU A 210 0.93 0.65 -28.99
N HIS A 211 1.15 -0.67 -28.82
CA HIS A 211 0.38 -1.75 -29.44
C HIS A 211 -0.71 -2.34 -28.52
N TYR A 212 -0.87 -1.73 -27.35
CA TYR A 212 -1.85 -2.10 -26.35
C TYR A 212 -2.78 -0.94 -26.05
N VAL A 213 -3.92 -1.30 -25.50
CA VAL A 213 -4.96 -0.40 -25.04
C VAL A 213 -5.25 -0.75 -23.58
N ALA A 214 -5.03 0.21 -22.70
CA ALA A 214 -5.39 0.11 -21.29
C ALA A 214 -6.83 0.57 -21.11
N VAL A 215 -7.72 -0.36 -20.77
CA VAL A 215 -9.13 -0.11 -20.44
C VAL A 215 -9.25 0.04 -18.94
N GLY A 216 -9.46 1.26 -18.47
CA GLY A 216 -9.65 1.56 -17.04
C GLY A 216 -11.10 1.41 -16.62
N LEU A 217 -11.31 0.63 -15.56
CA LEU A 217 -12.62 0.28 -15.03
C LEU A 217 -13.03 1.16 -13.84
N ARG A 218 -14.34 1.21 -13.55
CA ARG A 218 -14.95 1.88 -12.39
C ARG A 218 -14.31 1.52 -11.05
N CYS A 219 -13.90 0.27 -10.88
CA CYS A 219 -13.27 -0.22 -9.66
C CYS A 219 -11.80 0.18 -9.50
N GLY A 220 -11.26 1.00 -10.42
CA GLY A 220 -9.86 1.47 -10.39
C GLY A 220 -8.85 0.48 -11.00
N ARG A 221 -9.29 -0.71 -11.42
CA ARG A 221 -8.45 -1.67 -12.17
C ARG A 221 -8.33 -1.24 -13.63
N SER A 222 -7.29 -1.73 -14.30
CA SER A 222 -7.17 -1.62 -15.76
C SER A 222 -6.92 -2.98 -16.39
N VAL A 223 -7.45 -3.18 -17.59
CA VAL A 223 -7.23 -4.36 -18.43
C VAL A 223 -6.41 -3.93 -19.63
N LEU A 224 -5.31 -4.62 -19.89
CA LEU A 224 -4.45 -4.38 -21.05
C LEU A 224 -4.87 -5.31 -22.18
N LEU A 225 -5.32 -4.74 -23.29
CA LEU A 225 -5.78 -5.46 -24.46
C LEU A 225 -4.89 -5.14 -25.65
N ARG A 226 -4.57 -6.14 -26.47
CA ARG A 226 -3.77 -5.94 -27.68
C ARG A 226 -4.64 -5.34 -28.79
N GLY A 227 -4.27 -4.18 -29.32
CA GLY A 227 -5.03 -3.53 -30.37
C GLY A 227 -4.77 -2.04 -30.48
N ARG A 228 -5.58 -1.35 -31.30
CA ARG A 228 -5.53 0.11 -31.43
C ARG A 228 -6.73 0.73 -30.73
N LEU A 229 -6.53 1.93 -30.20
CA LEU A 229 -7.59 2.70 -29.56
C LEU A 229 -8.79 2.94 -30.50
N ALA A 230 -8.55 3.16 -31.79
CA ALA A 230 -9.62 3.35 -32.77
C ALA A 230 -10.53 2.12 -32.88
N ASP A 231 -9.95 0.92 -32.88
CA ASP A 231 -10.69 -0.35 -32.97
C ASP A 231 -11.51 -0.58 -31.70
N ALA A 232 -10.91 -0.29 -30.52
CA ALA A 232 -11.61 -0.36 -29.25
C ALA A 232 -12.79 0.63 -29.16
N ILE A 233 -12.62 1.87 -29.67
CA ILE A 233 -13.71 2.87 -29.69
C ILE A 233 -14.84 2.45 -30.64
N ALA A 234 -14.51 1.83 -31.78
CA ALA A 234 -15.51 1.38 -32.75
C ALA A 234 -16.43 0.27 -32.22
N GLN A 235 -15.99 -0.43 -31.18
CA GLN A 235 -16.74 -1.51 -30.51
C GLN A 235 -17.56 -1.01 -29.32
N LEU A 236 -17.51 0.29 -29.00
CA LEU A 236 -18.33 0.91 -27.96
C LEU A 236 -19.66 1.43 -28.54
N PRO A 237 -20.74 1.43 -27.74
CA PRO A 237 -22.02 2.00 -28.17
C PRO A 237 -21.89 3.49 -28.54
N PRO A 238 -22.61 3.94 -29.57
CA PRO A 238 -22.71 5.37 -29.88
C PRO A 238 -23.18 6.16 -28.66
N GLY A 239 -22.44 7.20 -28.28
CA GLY A 239 -22.80 8.05 -27.14
C GLY A 239 -22.31 7.57 -25.77
N ALA A 240 -21.67 6.39 -25.66
CA ALA A 240 -21.09 5.92 -24.40
C ALA A 240 -19.98 6.86 -23.85
N GLY A 241 -19.37 7.64 -24.73
CA GLY A 241 -18.30 8.57 -24.39
C GLY A 241 -17.70 9.26 -25.60
N MET A 242 -16.55 9.89 -25.39
CA MET A 242 -15.88 10.69 -26.42
C MET A 242 -14.37 10.48 -26.43
N GLN A 243 -13.80 10.46 -27.63
CA GLN A 243 -12.34 10.49 -27.83
C GLN A 243 -11.81 11.93 -27.73
N VAL A 244 -11.26 12.26 -26.58
CA VAL A 244 -10.79 13.61 -26.21
C VAL A 244 -9.33 13.87 -26.61
N HIS A 245 -8.57 12.80 -26.81
CA HIS A 245 -7.18 12.85 -27.31
C HIS A 245 -6.92 11.70 -28.29
N ARG A 246 -5.89 11.82 -29.14
CA ARG A 246 -5.49 10.73 -30.05
C ARG A 246 -5.16 9.41 -29.33
N SER A 247 -4.82 9.49 -28.05
CA SER A 247 -4.49 8.36 -27.16
C SER A 247 -5.47 8.18 -26.01
N HIS A 248 -6.57 8.94 -25.94
CA HIS A 248 -7.54 8.83 -24.85
C HIS A 248 -9.00 8.91 -25.31
N TRP A 249 -9.80 8.01 -24.77
CA TRP A 249 -11.25 8.04 -24.78
C TRP A 249 -11.78 8.01 -23.36
N VAL A 250 -12.88 8.73 -23.12
CA VAL A 250 -13.48 8.92 -21.79
C VAL A 250 -14.98 8.66 -21.87
N ALA A 251 -15.50 7.86 -20.93
CA ALA A 251 -16.93 7.59 -20.82
C ALA A 251 -17.71 8.78 -20.24
N VAL A 252 -18.98 8.92 -20.62
CA VAL A 252 -19.90 9.95 -20.08
C VAL A 252 -20.01 9.83 -18.56
N ALA A 253 -20.21 8.61 -18.06
CA ALA A 253 -20.35 8.34 -16.63
C ALA A 253 -19.11 8.74 -15.83
N ALA A 254 -17.92 8.59 -16.41
CA ALA A 254 -16.65 8.81 -15.74
C ALA A 254 -16.26 10.29 -15.59
N LEU A 255 -16.88 11.20 -16.34
CA LEU A 255 -16.54 12.61 -16.30
C LEU A 255 -16.97 13.26 -14.97
N ALA A 256 -16.02 13.92 -14.31
CA ALA A 256 -16.24 14.67 -13.07
C ALA A 256 -16.04 16.18 -13.21
N LYS A 257 -15.05 16.63 -14.00
CA LYS A 257 -14.78 18.06 -14.19
C LYS A 257 -14.04 18.32 -15.51
N VAL A 258 -14.28 19.49 -16.10
CA VAL A 258 -13.49 20.08 -17.18
C VAL A 258 -12.95 21.45 -16.76
N TRP A 259 -11.68 21.74 -17.04
CA TRP A 259 -11.08 23.05 -16.76
C TRP A 259 -9.94 23.38 -17.72
N ARG A 260 -9.55 24.65 -17.74
CA ARG A 260 -8.40 25.14 -18.51
C ARG A 260 -7.17 25.21 -17.61
N ALA A 261 -6.11 24.49 -17.98
CA ALA A 261 -4.78 24.54 -17.37
C ALA A 261 -3.83 25.41 -18.23
N ARG A 262 -2.60 25.63 -17.73
CA ARG A 262 -1.57 26.41 -18.45
C ARG A 262 -1.23 25.84 -19.83
N GLU A 263 -1.23 24.52 -19.96
CA GLU A 263 -0.85 23.81 -21.20
C GLU A 263 -2.03 23.49 -22.14
N GLY A 264 -3.26 23.81 -21.73
CA GLY A 264 -4.47 23.50 -22.49
C GLY A 264 -5.63 23.06 -21.60
N TRP A 265 -6.70 22.55 -22.22
CA TRP A 265 -7.86 22.02 -21.50
C TRP A 265 -7.60 20.61 -20.97
N ARG A 266 -8.09 20.33 -19.76
CA ARG A 266 -8.01 19.02 -19.12
C ARG A 266 -9.37 18.58 -18.59
N LEU A 267 -9.55 17.25 -18.54
CA LEU A 267 -10.68 16.57 -17.92
C LEU A 267 -10.20 15.82 -16.69
N ARG A 268 -11.06 15.72 -15.68
CA ARG A 268 -10.84 14.91 -14.48
C ARG A 268 -11.94 13.88 -14.42
N LEU A 269 -11.52 12.65 -14.24
CA LEU A 269 -12.41 11.52 -14.06
C LEU A 269 -12.85 11.41 -12.60
N GLN A 270 -13.94 10.68 -12.35
CA GLN A 270 -14.42 10.39 -10.99
C GLN A 270 -13.38 9.61 -10.16
N THR A 271 -12.49 8.84 -10.79
CA THR A 271 -11.34 8.19 -10.13
C THR A 271 -10.22 9.16 -9.73
N GLY A 272 -10.29 10.42 -10.16
CA GLY A 272 -9.26 11.42 -9.93
C GLY A 272 -8.19 11.51 -11.03
N HIS A 273 -8.18 10.60 -12.01
CA HIS A 273 -7.26 10.66 -13.15
C HIS A 273 -7.52 11.91 -14.02
N GLU A 274 -6.44 12.58 -14.43
CA GLU A 274 -6.49 13.73 -15.34
C GLU A 274 -6.17 13.32 -16.78
N VAL A 275 -6.99 13.75 -17.73
CA VAL A 275 -6.84 13.46 -19.16
C VAL A 275 -6.70 14.77 -19.94
N PRO A 276 -5.64 14.95 -20.75
CA PRO A 276 -5.49 16.15 -21.58
C PRO A 276 -6.45 16.12 -22.77
N ILE A 277 -6.96 17.29 -23.16
CA ILE A 277 -7.75 17.44 -24.39
C ILE A 277 -6.82 17.84 -25.54
N ALA A 278 -6.95 17.18 -26.69
CA ALA A 278 -6.16 17.53 -27.87
C ALA A 278 -6.50 18.95 -28.37
N ARG A 279 -5.48 19.69 -28.82
CA ARG A 279 -5.63 21.07 -29.32
C ARG A 279 -6.66 21.18 -30.45
N ASN A 280 -6.66 20.22 -31.38
CA ASN A 280 -7.60 20.18 -32.51
C ASN A 280 -9.02 19.70 -32.14
N ARG A 281 -9.21 19.09 -30.97
CA ARG A 281 -10.51 18.60 -30.48
C ARG A 281 -11.06 19.43 -29.31
N THR A 282 -10.41 20.55 -29.00
CA THR A 282 -10.70 21.34 -27.80
C THR A 282 -12.13 21.84 -27.76
N VAL A 283 -12.65 22.40 -28.86
CA VAL A 283 -14.02 22.92 -28.93
C VAL A 283 -15.02 21.79 -28.70
N GLN A 284 -14.93 20.74 -29.52
CA GLN A 284 -15.85 19.59 -29.48
C GLN A 284 -15.84 18.88 -28.11
N ALA A 285 -14.66 18.59 -27.55
CA ALA A 285 -14.55 17.87 -26.29
C ALA A 285 -14.96 18.72 -25.08
N ARG A 286 -14.73 20.03 -25.12
CA ARG A 286 -15.21 20.95 -24.09
C ARG A 286 -16.72 21.03 -24.10
N ASP A 287 -17.33 21.25 -25.26
CA ASP A 287 -18.77 21.44 -25.37
C ASP A 287 -19.52 20.16 -24.98
N TRP A 288 -19.01 18.99 -25.39
CA TRP A 288 -19.47 17.68 -24.89
C TRP A 288 -19.35 17.56 -23.37
N ALA A 289 -18.18 17.88 -22.80
CA ALA A 289 -17.95 17.76 -21.37
C ALA A 289 -18.86 18.69 -20.55
N THR A 290 -19.11 19.92 -21.04
CA THR A 290 -20.04 20.87 -20.42
C THR A 290 -21.48 20.36 -20.47
N ALA A 291 -21.93 19.83 -21.61
CA ALA A 291 -23.27 19.27 -21.75
C ALA A 291 -23.50 18.09 -20.79
N VAL A 292 -22.51 17.18 -20.68
CA VAL A 292 -22.58 16.04 -19.75
C VAL A 292 -22.67 16.49 -18.29
N LEU A 293 -21.94 17.53 -17.90
CA LEU A 293 -21.92 18.02 -16.52
C LEU A 293 -23.17 18.84 -16.16
N GLN A 294 -23.87 19.42 -17.13
CA GLN A 294 -25.13 20.15 -16.91
C GLN A 294 -26.35 19.23 -16.88
N GLY A 295 -26.26 18.05 -17.49
CA GLY A 295 -27.32 17.04 -17.49
C GLY A 295 -27.25 16.02 -16.34
N LYS A 296 -26.30 16.17 -15.41
CA LYS A 296 -26.19 15.40 -14.15
C LYS A 296 -26.72 16.23 -13.00
#